data_AF-A0AAW5ELX5-F1
#
_entry.id   AF-A0AAW5ELX5-F1
#
_cell.length_a   1.000
_cell.length_b   1.000
_cell.length_c   1.000
_cell.angle_alpha   90.00
_cell.angle_beta   90.00
_cell.angle_gamma   90.00
#
_symmetry.space_group_name_H-M   'P 1'
#
loop_
_entity.id
_entity.type
_entity.pdbx_description
1 polymer ?
#
loop_
_entity_poly.entity_id
_entity_poly.type
_entity_poly.pdbx_seq_one_letter_code
_entity_poly.pdbx_strand_id
1 'polypeptide(L)'
;ECLKVDYRFNKSFEALYTDEKGFTQLKTYDMFVRKDGVLTDVNGLENLFIKENVMELKKFENLCIKKIDLSKAYDVIVKDIEDNHAKNLMNYA
;
A
#
# COMPACT_ATOMS: atom_id res chain seq x y z
N GLU A 1 -6.05 11.22 3.18
CA GLU A 1 -5.19 11.41 4.36
C GLU A 1 -4.67 10.05 4.79
N CYS A 2 -3.42 9.92 5.26
CA CYS A 2 -2.95 8.63 5.77
C CYS A 2 -3.63 8.34 7.11
N LEU A 3 -4.35 7.22 7.20
CA LEU A 3 -4.91 6.75 8.46
C LEU A 3 -3.77 6.53 9.46
N LYS A 4 -3.94 7.02 10.70
CA LYS A 4 -2.93 6.89 11.75
C LYS A 4 -2.81 5.44 12.20
N VAL A 5 -1.86 4.72 11.62
CA VAL A 5 -1.49 3.36 12.04
C VAL A 5 -0.17 3.36 12.80
N ASP A 6 -0.05 2.51 13.80
CA ASP A 6 1.09 2.46 14.73
C ASP A 6 2.41 2.02 14.09
N TYR A 7 2.34 1.29 12.97
CA TYR A 7 3.49 0.75 12.24
C TYR A 7 4.02 1.69 11.14
N ARG A 8 3.40 2.86 10.93
CA ARG A 8 3.83 3.88 9.96
C ARG A 8 4.09 5.23 10.62
N PHE A 9 5.01 6.01 10.06
CA PHE A 9 5.36 7.34 10.56
C PHE A 9 5.92 8.21 9.42
N ASN A 10 5.86 9.54 9.58
CA ASN A 10 6.47 10.46 8.63
C ASN A 10 7.98 10.53 8.85
N LYS A 11 8.74 10.46 7.76
CA LYS A 11 10.19 10.65 7.73
C LYS A 11 10.53 11.68 6.66
N SER A 12 11.24 12.72 7.08
CA SER A 12 11.83 13.70 6.17
C SER A 12 13.22 13.24 5.74
N PHE A 13 13.56 13.43 4.48
CA PHE A 13 14.89 13.16 3.94
C PHE A 13 15.23 14.11 2.80
N GLU A 14 16.52 14.29 2.53
CA GLU A 14 16.99 15.11 1.42
C GLU A 14 17.45 14.22 0.27
N ALA A 15 17.08 14.60 -0.96
CA ALA A 15 17.51 13.91 -2.17
C ALA A 15 17.71 14.91 -3.31
N LEU A 16 18.54 14.53 -4.28
CA LEU A 16 18.72 15.31 -5.50
C LEU A 16 17.50 15.14 -6.40
N TYR A 17 16.95 16.27 -6.83
CA TYR A 17 15.89 16.37 -7.82
C TYR A 17 16.46 16.90 -9.12
N THR A 18 16.24 16.20 -10.22
CA THR A 18 16.54 16.69 -11.57
C THR A 18 15.24 17.00 -12.29
N ASP A 19 15.10 18.23 -12.78
CA ASP A 19 13.90 18.68 -13.51
C ASP A 19 13.92 18.25 -15.00
N GLU A 20 12.83 18.56 -15.71
CA GLU A 20 12.67 18.24 -17.13
C GLU A 20 13.66 18.97 -18.05
N LYS A 21 14.37 19.99 -17.56
CA LYS A 21 15.41 20.74 -18.28
C LYS A 21 16.82 20.29 -17.90
N GLY A 22 16.96 19.31 -17.00
CA GLY A 22 18.23 18.77 -16.54
C GLY A 22 18.87 19.51 -15.36
N PHE A 23 18.19 20.50 -14.77
CA PHE A 23 18.72 21.20 -13.58
C PHE A 23 18.56 20.33 -12.34
N THR A 24 19.66 20.13 -11.62
CA THR A 24 19.69 19.32 -10.39
C THR A 24 19.81 20.19 -9.16
N GLN A 25 18.96 19.96 -8.17
CA GLN A 25 18.98 20.65 -6.89
C GLN A 25 18.65 19.71 -5.73
N LEU A 26 19.20 19.99 -4.54
CA LEU A 26 18.82 19.29 -3.32
C LEU A 26 17.41 19.73 -2.89
N LYS A 27 16.52 18.78 -2.61
CA LYS A 27 15.18 19.02 -2.08
C LYS A 27 14.93 18.17 -0.85
N THR A 28 14.17 18.72 0.09
CA THR A 28 13.61 17.99 1.23
C THR A 28 12.29 17.34 0.82
N TYR A 29 12.13 16.08 1.17
CA TYR A 29 10.95 15.26 0.92
C TYR A 29 10.41 14.70 2.22
N ASP A 30 9.09 14.67 2.35
CA ASP A 30 8.39 13.97 3.43
C ASP A 30 7.74 12.70 2.88
N MET A 31 7.95 11.58 3.57
CA MET A 31 7.39 10.29 3.17
C MET A 31 6.83 9.54 4.38
N PHE A 32 5.69 8.88 4.19
CA PHE A 32 5.08 8.02 5.19
C PHE A 32 5.68 6.61 5.14
N VAL A 33 6.73 6.43 5.93
CA VAL A 33 7.53 5.20 5.98
C VAL A 33 6.97 4.21 7.00
N ARG A 34 7.49 2.99 6.97
CA ARG A 34 7.10 1.89 7.85
C ARG A 34 8.20 1.64 8.89
N LYS A 35 7.84 1.11 10.06
CA LYS A 35 8.81 0.60 11.04
C LYS A 35 9.59 -0.59 10.48
N ASP A 36 10.85 -0.70 10.92
CA ASP A 36 11.71 -1.84 10.60
C ASP A 36 11.09 -3.14 11.14
N GLY A 37 11.30 -4.25 10.43
CA GLY A 37 10.74 -5.55 10.80
C GLY A 37 9.25 -5.73 10.52
N VAL A 38 8.52 -4.69 10.12
CA VAL A 38 7.15 -4.84 9.60
C VAL A 38 7.25 -5.13 8.11
N LEU A 39 6.41 -6.03 7.59
CA LEU A 39 6.21 -6.34 6.17
C LEU A 39 4.80 -5.92 5.75
N THR A 40 4.63 -5.58 4.47
CA THR A 40 3.31 -5.31 3.89
C THR A 40 3.01 -6.44 2.94
N ASP A 41 1.87 -7.10 3.15
CA ASP A 41 1.45 -8.24 2.35
C ASP A 41 0.08 -7.97 1.73
N VAL A 42 0.07 -7.67 0.43
CA VAL A 42 -1.17 -7.45 -0.31
C VAL A 42 -1.94 -8.77 -0.48
N ASN A 43 -1.30 -9.93 -0.37
CA ASN A 43 -2.00 -11.22 -0.46
C ASN A 43 -2.90 -11.45 0.76
N GLY A 44 -2.58 -10.86 1.92
CA GLY A 44 -3.44 -10.92 3.10
C GLY A 44 -4.83 -10.29 2.85
N LEU A 45 -4.95 -9.38 1.88
CA LEU A 45 -6.22 -8.77 1.49
C LEU A 45 -7.03 -9.58 0.48
N GLU A 46 -6.47 -10.65 -0.10
CA GLU A 46 -7.12 -11.36 -1.20
C GLU A 46 -8.51 -11.90 -0.81
N ASN A 47 -8.61 -12.52 0.36
CA ASN A 47 -9.89 -13.03 0.87
C ASN A 47 -10.92 -11.90 1.08
N LEU A 48 -10.48 -10.73 1.55
CA LEU A 48 -11.33 -9.56 1.71
C LEU A 48 -11.80 -9.04 0.35
N PHE A 49 -10.89 -8.91 -0.62
CA PHE A 49 -11.24 -8.41 -1.94
C PHE A 49 -12.16 -9.34 -2.72
N ILE A 50 -12.01 -10.66 -2.56
CA ILE A 50 -12.95 -11.64 -3.14
C ILE A 50 -14.32 -11.53 -2.46
N LYS A 51 -14.35 -11.48 -1.12
CA LYS A 51 -15.59 -11.37 -0.34
C LYS A 51 -16.39 -10.10 -0.67
N GLU A 52 -15.70 -8.97 -0.81
CA GLU A 52 -16.31 -7.67 -1.08
C GLU A 52 -16.51 -7.41 -2.59
N ASN A 53 -16.27 -8.41 -3.45
CA ASN A 53 -16.41 -8.33 -4.91
C ASN A 53 -15.61 -7.18 -5.54
N VAL A 54 -14.40 -6.96 -5.03
CA VAL A 54 -13.43 -5.95 -5.47
C VAL A 54 -12.36 -6.56 -6.37
N MET A 55 -12.09 -7.87 -6.23
CA MET A 55 -11.15 -8.61 -7.06
C MET A 55 -11.86 -9.67 -7.90
N GLU A 56 -11.52 -9.71 -9.19
CA GLU A 56 -11.80 -10.82 -10.09
C GLU A 56 -10.54 -11.68 -10.26
N LEU A 57 -10.70 -13.00 -10.19
CA LEU A 57 -9.67 -13.97 -10.53
C LEU A 57 -9.92 -14.50 -11.94
N LYS A 58 -8.96 -14.31 -12.84
CA LYS A 58 -8.98 -14.90 -14.19
C LYS A 58 -7.84 -15.90 -14.31
N LYS A 59 -8.18 -17.11 -14.77
CA LYS A 59 -7.19 -18.13 -15.10
C LYS A 59 -7.02 -18.17 -16.60
N PHE A 60 -5.77 -18.04 -17.07
CA PHE A 60 -5.42 -18.16 -18.48
C PHE A 60 -4.21 -19.09 -18.58
N GLU A 61 -4.43 -20.28 -19.13
CA GLU A 61 -3.44 -21.36 -19.12
C GLU A 61 -2.90 -21.62 -17.70
N ASN A 62 -1.58 -21.44 -17.51
CA ASN A 62 -0.89 -21.62 -16.23
C ASN A 62 -0.76 -20.31 -15.43
N LEU A 63 -1.42 -19.24 -15.86
CA LEU A 63 -1.37 -17.93 -15.21
C LEU A 63 -2.65 -17.65 -14.42
N CYS A 64 -2.48 -17.08 -13.22
CA CYS A 64 -3.55 -16.49 -12.45
C CYS A 64 -3.42 -14.96 -12.49
N ILE A 65 -4.42 -14.30 -13.06
CA ILE A 65 -4.50 -12.85 -13.17
C ILE A 65 -5.50 -12.37 -12.12
N LYS A 66 -5.05 -11.48 -11.24
CA LYS A 66 -5.88 -10.82 -10.23
C LYS A 66 -6.19 -9.41 -10.72
N LYS A 67 -7.46 -9.15 -11.08
CA LYS A 67 -7.91 -7.81 -11.47
C LYS A 67 -8.62 -7.17 -10.29
N ILE A 68 -8.12 -6.02 -9.83
CA ILE A 68 -8.62 -5.33 -8.63
C ILE A 68 -9.19 -3.98 -9.06
N ASP A 69 -10.41 -3.67 -8.61
CA ASP A 69 -10.98 -2.32 -8.70
C ASP A 69 -10.39 -1.44 -7.59
N LEU A 70 -9.42 -0.58 -7.93
CA LEU A 70 -8.72 0.24 -6.94
C LEU A 70 -9.63 1.23 -6.22
N SER A 71 -10.69 1.72 -6.87
CA SER A 71 -11.61 2.66 -6.23
C SER A 71 -12.33 1.98 -5.07
N LYS A 72 -12.80 0.74 -5.25
CA LYS A 72 -13.48 -0.02 -4.20
C LYS A 72 -12.49 -0.63 -3.20
N ALA A 73 -11.31 -1.01 -3.67
CA ALA A 73 -10.27 -1.56 -2.81
C ALA A 73 -9.83 -0.57 -1.74
N TYR A 74 -9.80 0.73 -2.07
CA TYR A 74 -9.49 1.77 -1.11
C TYR A 74 -10.42 1.70 0.11
N ASP A 75 -11.74 1.64 -0.09
CA ASP A 75 -12.71 1.59 1.02
C ASP A 75 -12.55 0.32 1.86
N VAL A 76 -12.31 -0.82 1.22
CA VAL A 76 -12.05 -2.10 1.92
C VAL A 76 -10.77 -2.04 2.75
N ILE A 77 -9.70 -1.44 2.21
CA ILE A 77 -8.42 -1.25 2.89
C ILE A 77 -8.58 -0.29 4.09
N VAL A 78 -9.24 0.84 3.88
CA VAL A 78 -9.54 1.82 4.94
C VAL A 78 -10.27 1.14 6.08
N LYS A 79 -11.31 0.36 5.76
CA LYS A 79 -12.06 -0.40 6.75
C LYS A 79 -11.21 -1.43 7.49
N ASP A 80 -10.34 -2.18 6.80
CA ASP A 80 -9.42 -3.12 7.46
C ASP A 80 -8.44 -2.39 8.41
N ILE A 81 -7.98 -1.20 8.03
CA ILE A 81 -7.11 -0.38 8.86
C ILE A 81 -7.85 0.11 10.12
N GLU A 82 -9.06 0.63 9.97
CA GLU A 82 -9.84 1.22 11.07
C GLU A 82 -10.41 0.16 12.02
N ASP A 83 -11.02 -0.89 11.47
CA ASP A 83 -11.77 -1.90 12.24
C ASP A 83 -10.91 -3.08 12.67
N ASN A 84 -9.85 -3.40 11.92
CA ASN A 84 -9.03 -4.60 12.12
C ASN A 84 -7.54 -4.27 12.30
N HIS A 85 -7.20 -3.00 12.53
CA HIS A 85 -5.83 -2.53 12.78
C HIS A 85 -4.84 -3.00 11.70
N ALA A 86 -5.29 -3.02 10.44
CA ALA A 86 -4.51 -3.41 9.27
C ALA A 86 -3.95 -4.84 9.30
N LYS A 87 -4.52 -5.76 10.09
CA LYS A 87 -3.98 -7.13 10.24
C LYS A 87 -3.94 -7.95 8.96
N ASN A 88 -4.74 -7.60 7.95
CA ASN A 88 -4.66 -8.25 6.64
C ASN A 88 -3.63 -7.61 5.69
N LEU A 89 -3.04 -6.47 6.09
CA LEU A 89 -2.11 -5.66 5.29
C LEU A 89 -0.68 -5.68 5.81
N MET A 90 -0.49 -5.98 7.08
CA MET A 90 0.81 -5.95 7.75
C MET A 90 1.09 -7.29 8.41
N ASN A 91 2.37 -7.66 8.49
CA ASN A 91 2.87 -8.78 9.27
C ASN A 91 4.20 -8.38 9.91
N TYR A 92 4.57 -9.00 11.01
CA TYR A 92 5.90 -8.84 11.62
C TYR A 92 6.83 -9.94 11.11
N ALA A 93 8.04 -9.59 10.71
CA ALA A 93 9.10 -10.50 10.30
C ALA A 93 9.81 -11.14 11.50
#